data_AF-A0A9X3HM48-F1
#
_entry.id   AF-A0A9X3HM48-F1
#
_cell.length_a   1.000
_cell.length_b   1.000
_cell.length_c   1.000
_cell.angle_alpha   90.00
_cell.angle_beta   90.00
_cell.angle_gamma   90.00
#
_symmetry.space_group_name_H-M   'P 1'
#
loop_
_entity.id
_entity.type
_entity.pdbx_description
1 polymer ?
#
loop_
_entity_poly.entity_id
_entity_poly.type
_entity_poly.pdbx_seq_one_letter_code
_entity_poly.pdbx_strand_id
1 'polypeptide(L)'
;MALKVTFGNGGAASVSSLTNLVDQEAYKLLTESTAQVKNGSSLDSGVVNVGAVSVPGTGAGGTVDVGYDPSSNGFKFDVSSAWNSVKNALAQSDTSENLIFKDFVQVDVHLGGTGSSTVEVLNAKRGNISTGAGNDTVTVSVVSNEKTWVNNFNIDTGAGNDTIIVKAGAAFNDASAAGTGGLAANTGAVNGGAGITDGSFTSVKIDAGAGNDSIDLSRVNLASSLVTGGKGIDHIIASGGADTFVFNLGDMAKSSATDSIQGFNASMDKLKLVGTTIDNWAVRIDDSDTILTYNVTGEHKGEKIVVAGVHLTGSDWFTA
;
A
#
# COMPACT_ATOMS: atom_id res chain seq x y z
N MET A 1 -17.70 8.89 11.93
CA MET A 1 -16.92 9.35 13.07
C MET A 1 -15.95 10.43 12.63
N ALA A 2 -15.56 11.32 13.54
CA ALA A 2 -14.41 12.20 13.34
C ALA A 2 -13.13 11.36 13.31
N LEU A 3 -12.07 11.89 12.69
CA LEU A 3 -10.76 11.25 12.67
C LEU A 3 -10.30 10.87 14.09
N LYS A 4 -10.03 9.58 14.29
CA LYS A 4 -9.40 9.03 15.48
C LYS A 4 -8.11 8.33 15.07
N VAL A 5 -7.01 8.61 15.76
CA VAL A 5 -5.72 7.94 15.56
C VAL A 5 -5.25 7.36 16.89
N THR A 6 -5.01 6.06 16.94
CA THR A 6 -4.52 5.36 18.16
C THR A 6 -3.18 4.72 17.87
N PHE A 7 -2.27 4.76 18.84
CA PHE A 7 -0.94 4.17 18.74
C PHE A 7 -0.78 2.96 19.65
N GLY A 8 0.22 2.14 19.36
CA GLY A 8 0.60 1.05 20.25
C GLY A 8 1.96 0.44 19.93
N ASN A 9 2.39 -0.42 20.84
CA ASN A 9 3.70 -1.08 20.82
C ASN A 9 3.58 -2.61 20.92
N GLY A 10 2.35 -3.15 20.94
CA GLY A 10 2.09 -4.58 20.83
C GLY A 10 2.42 -5.12 19.44
N GLY A 11 2.66 -6.42 19.32
CA GLY A 11 2.86 -7.00 17.98
C GLY A 11 3.12 -8.50 18.00
N ALA A 12 2.83 -9.16 16.88
CA ALA A 12 3.20 -10.54 16.63
C ALA A 12 3.48 -10.76 15.14
N ALA A 13 4.25 -11.80 14.84
CA ALA A 13 4.73 -12.10 13.49
C ALA A 13 3.61 -12.36 12.48
N SER A 14 2.46 -12.86 12.93
CA SER A 14 1.29 -13.21 12.12
C SER A 14 0.27 -12.09 11.97
N VAL A 15 0.37 -11.02 12.77
CA VAL A 15 -0.63 -9.95 12.77
C VAL A 15 -0.52 -9.15 11.49
N SER A 16 -1.63 -9.13 10.76
CA SER A 16 -1.76 -8.42 9.48
C SER A 16 -2.77 -7.27 9.54
N SER A 17 -3.55 -7.14 10.62
CA SER A 17 -4.56 -6.09 10.78
C SER A 17 -4.70 -5.66 12.24
N LEU A 18 -4.84 -4.35 12.45
CA LEU A 18 -5.07 -3.74 13.76
C LEU A 18 -6.55 -3.71 14.17
N THR A 19 -7.47 -4.07 13.27
CA THR A 19 -8.91 -4.11 13.55
C THR A 19 -9.42 -5.49 13.92
N ASN A 20 -8.59 -6.53 13.80
CA ASN A 20 -8.91 -7.86 14.30
C ASN A 20 -8.96 -7.85 15.83
N LEU A 21 -10.16 -7.98 16.40
CA LEU A 21 -10.37 -7.89 17.85
C LEU A 21 -9.63 -8.98 18.64
N VAL A 22 -9.54 -10.20 18.10
CA VAL A 22 -8.85 -11.32 18.76
C VAL A 22 -7.35 -11.02 18.87
N ASP A 23 -6.74 -10.58 17.77
CA ASP A 23 -5.32 -10.22 17.74
C ASP A 23 -5.03 -8.95 18.57
N GLN A 24 -5.94 -7.97 18.49
CA GLN A 24 -5.88 -6.73 19.26
C GLN A 24 -5.80 -7.00 20.76
N GLU A 25 -6.66 -7.88 21.28
CA GLU A 25 -6.66 -8.28 22.69
C GLU A 25 -5.44 -9.14 23.05
N ALA A 26 -5.13 -10.15 22.23
CA ALA A 26 -4.05 -11.09 22.49
C ALA A 26 -2.66 -10.43 22.50
N TYR A 27 -2.43 -9.49 21.58
CA TYR A 27 -1.12 -8.88 21.35
C TYR A 27 -1.06 -7.40 21.75
N LYS A 28 -2.11 -6.87 22.39
CA LYS A 28 -2.17 -5.49 22.90
C LYS A 28 -1.70 -4.47 21.85
N LEU A 29 -2.19 -4.61 20.62
CA LEU A 29 -1.65 -3.93 19.45
C LEU A 29 -1.79 -2.40 19.56
N LEU A 30 -2.85 -1.92 20.21
CA LEU A 30 -3.16 -0.49 20.40
C LEU A 30 -3.41 -0.20 21.89
N THR A 31 -3.05 1.01 22.30
CA THR A 31 -3.23 1.51 23.66
C THR A 31 -4.19 2.70 23.62
N GLU A 32 -5.43 2.52 24.09
CA GLU A 32 -6.49 3.52 23.94
C GLU A 32 -6.16 4.89 24.58
N SER A 33 -5.36 4.93 25.64
CA SER A 33 -4.93 6.19 26.25
C SER A 33 -4.02 7.05 25.37
N THR A 34 -3.57 6.53 24.22
CA THR A 34 -2.79 7.27 23.21
C THR A 34 -3.66 7.90 22.13
N ALA A 35 -4.97 7.61 22.14
CA ALA A 35 -5.89 8.03 21.08
C ALA A 35 -5.94 9.56 20.96
N GLN A 36 -5.79 10.04 19.72
CA GLN A 36 -5.98 11.41 19.30
C GLN A 36 -7.31 11.50 18.54
N VAL A 37 -8.21 12.38 18.95
CA VAL A 37 -9.52 12.55 18.30
C VAL A 37 -9.65 13.97 17.78
N LYS A 38 -9.97 14.10 16.49
CA LYS A 38 -10.11 15.39 15.83
C LYS A 38 -11.34 16.12 16.38
N ASN A 39 -11.12 17.34 16.85
CA ASN A 39 -12.18 18.22 17.34
C ASN A 39 -12.28 19.42 16.39
N GLY A 40 -13.35 19.47 15.61
CA GLY A 40 -13.47 20.43 14.50
C GLY A 40 -12.41 20.17 13.43
N SER A 41 -11.53 21.15 13.22
CA SER A 41 -10.43 21.07 12.22
C SER A 41 -9.06 20.80 12.83
N SER A 42 -8.97 20.48 14.13
CA SER A 42 -7.70 20.31 14.84
C SER A 42 -7.58 18.96 15.54
N LEU A 43 -6.35 18.47 15.65
CA LEU A 43 -5.91 17.42 16.57
C LEU A 43 -5.00 18.03 17.63
N ASP A 44 -4.88 17.36 18.78
CA ASP A 44 -3.90 17.73 19.81
C ASP A 44 -2.49 17.54 19.23
N SER A 45 -1.75 18.65 19.08
CA SER A 45 -0.36 18.64 18.63
C SER A 45 0.59 18.45 19.82
N GLY A 46 1.70 17.76 19.61
CA GLY A 46 2.73 17.56 20.62
C GLY A 46 3.25 16.12 20.61
N VAL A 47 3.83 15.71 21.73
CA VAL A 47 4.45 14.38 21.85
C VAL A 47 3.50 13.44 22.60
N VAL A 48 3.16 12.32 21.96
CA VAL A 48 2.40 11.22 22.58
C VAL A 48 3.37 10.13 23.03
N ASN A 49 3.35 9.81 24.32
CA ASN A 49 4.14 8.70 24.87
C ASN A 49 3.39 7.38 24.68
N VAL A 50 4.02 6.41 24.05
CA VAL A 50 3.48 5.06 23.86
C VAL A 50 4.28 4.10 24.72
N GLY A 51 3.68 3.63 25.81
CA GLY A 51 4.36 2.77 26.78
C GLY A 51 4.69 1.36 26.27
N ALA A 52 5.59 0.68 26.99
CA ALA A 52 5.79 -0.76 26.86
C ALA A 52 4.51 -1.54 27.20
N VAL A 53 4.30 -2.67 26.53
CA VAL A 53 3.22 -3.61 26.85
C VAL A 53 3.80 -5.00 27.05
N SER A 54 3.32 -5.75 28.05
CA SER A 54 3.90 -7.05 28.41
C SER A 54 3.36 -8.19 27.53
N VAL A 55 3.75 -8.22 26.26
CA VAL A 55 3.53 -9.35 25.34
C VAL A 55 4.80 -9.64 24.51
N PRO A 56 4.96 -10.85 23.94
CA PRO A 56 6.12 -11.18 23.12
C PRO A 56 6.34 -10.20 21.96
N GLY A 57 7.61 -9.95 21.61
CA GLY A 57 7.97 -9.13 20.45
C GLY A 57 7.83 -7.61 20.64
N THR A 58 7.67 -7.12 21.87
CA THR A 58 7.46 -5.69 22.18
C THR A 58 8.72 -5.00 22.68
N GLY A 59 8.83 -3.70 22.41
CA GLY A 59 9.92 -2.85 22.87
C GLY A 59 9.61 -2.12 24.18
N ALA A 60 10.53 -1.25 24.61
CA ALA A 60 10.37 -0.40 25.81
C ALA A 60 9.30 0.71 25.67
N GLY A 61 8.66 0.82 24.51
CA GLY A 61 7.83 1.97 24.17
C GLY A 61 8.66 3.10 23.56
N GLY A 62 7.97 4.14 23.10
CA GLY A 62 8.56 5.24 22.36
C GLY A 62 7.66 6.47 22.33
N THR A 63 7.93 7.38 21.42
CA THR A 63 7.23 8.65 21.26
C THR A 63 6.75 8.83 19.83
N VAL A 64 5.58 9.47 19.69
CA VAL A 64 5.04 9.94 18.42
C VAL A 64 4.89 11.44 18.49
N ASP A 65 5.52 12.17 17.57
CA ASP A 65 5.29 13.59 17.37
C ASP A 65 4.06 13.77 16.49
N VAL A 66 3.04 14.41 17.04
CA VAL A 66 1.79 14.75 16.37
C VAL A 66 1.83 16.22 15.97
N GLY A 67 1.64 16.48 14.68
CA GLY A 67 1.69 17.83 14.12
C GLY A 67 0.65 18.04 13.04
N TYR A 68 0.48 19.30 12.67
CA TYR A 68 -0.29 19.72 11.52
C TYR A 68 0.65 20.38 10.51
N ASP A 69 0.59 19.93 9.27
CA ASP A 69 1.31 20.51 8.15
C ASP A 69 0.34 21.40 7.34
N PRO A 70 0.48 22.73 7.42
CA PRO A 70 -0.40 23.65 6.71
C PRO A 70 -0.20 23.62 5.20
N SER A 71 0.94 23.12 4.70
CA SER A 71 1.22 23.06 3.26
C SER A 71 0.46 21.94 2.56
N SER A 72 0.28 20.81 3.26
CA SER A 72 -0.51 19.66 2.80
C SER A 72 -1.94 19.66 3.38
N ASN A 73 -2.28 20.64 4.23
CA ASN A 73 -3.53 20.66 5.00
C ASN A 73 -3.76 19.31 5.71
N GLY A 74 -2.71 18.76 6.30
CA GLY A 74 -2.69 17.38 6.78
C GLY A 74 -2.11 17.21 8.17
N PHE A 75 -2.41 16.08 8.79
CA PHE A 75 -1.86 15.70 10.09
C PHE A 75 -0.69 14.75 9.91
N LYS A 76 0.38 15.03 10.65
CA LYS A 76 1.60 14.22 10.65
C LYS A 76 1.75 13.49 11.97
N PHE A 77 2.10 12.21 11.88
CA PHE A 77 2.41 11.32 12.99
C PHE A 77 3.79 10.73 12.72
N ASP A 78 4.80 11.16 13.48
CA ASP A 78 6.20 10.79 13.28
C ASP A 78 6.71 10.05 14.49
N VAL A 79 7.17 8.80 14.35
CA VAL A 79 7.85 8.12 15.46
C VAL A 79 9.18 8.82 15.69
N SER A 80 9.23 9.69 16.71
CA SER A 80 10.40 10.52 17.01
C SER A 80 11.47 9.80 17.84
N SER A 81 11.12 8.63 18.37
CA SER A 81 12.05 7.66 18.92
C SER A 81 12.52 6.65 17.86
N ALA A 82 13.33 5.67 18.25
CA ALA A 82 13.87 4.69 17.29
C ALA A 82 12.77 3.81 16.64
N TRP A 83 12.94 3.41 15.38
CA TRP A 83 12.01 2.52 14.67
C TRP A 83 11.76 1.23 15.47
N ASN A 84 10.52 0.72 15.47
CA ASN A 84 10.04 -0.40 16.30
C ASN A 84 9.81 -0.11 17.79
N SER A 85 10.08 1.11 18.28
CA SER A 85 9.75 1.53 19.66
C SER A 85 8.26 1.88 19.83
N VAL A 86 7.66 2.42 18.76
CA VAL A 86 6.22 2.48 18.53
C VAL A 86 5.96 1.65 17.29
N LYS A 87 5.08 0.66 17.39
CA LYS A 87 4.87 -0.30 16.31
C LYS A 87 3.71 0.07 15.43
N ASN A 88 2.59 0.45 16.03
CA ASN A 88 1.30 0.45 15.37
C ASN A 88 0.68 1.85 15.41
N ALA A 89 0.07 2.24 14.31
CA ALA A 89 -0.87 3.34 14.21
C ALA A 89 -2.15 2.86 13.52
N LEU A 90 -3.30 3.11 14.12
CA LEU A 90 -4.61 2.91 13.49
C LEU A 90 -5.31 4.26 13.36
N ALA A 91 -5.64 4.66 12.15
CA ALA A 91 -6.39 5.87 11.85
C ALA A 91 -7.76 5.52 11.24
N GLN A 92 -8.82 6.16 11.73
CA GLN A 92 -10.19 5.91 11.28
C GLN A 92 -10.97 7.21 11.16
N SER A 93 -11.69 7.41 10.05
CA SER A 93 -12.60 8.55 9.81
C SER A 93 -13.72 8.14 8.85
N ASP A 94 -14.92 8.70 9.00
CA ASP A 94 -15.99 8.53 7.98
C ASP A 94 -15.81 9.51 6.80
N THR A 95 -14.84 10.41 6.88
CA THR A 95 -14.59 11.45 5.88
C THR A 95 -13.16 11.36 5.35
N SER A 96 -12.92 12.07 4.25
CA SER A 96 -11.60 12.19 3.67
C SER A 96 -10.68 12.99 4.60
N GLU A 97 -9.42 12.59 4.66
CA GLU A 97 -8.39 13.21 5.51
C GLU A 97 -7.04 13.21 4.79
N ASN A 98 -6.17 14.15 5.17
CA ASN A 98 -4.79 14.20 4.72
C ASN A 98 -3.89 13.78 5.88
N LEU A 99 -3.27 12.60 5.79
CA LEU A 99 -2.52 11.96 6.87
C LEU A 99 -1.12 11.54 6.41
N ILE A 100 -0.13 11.80 7.25
CA ILE A 100 1.26 11.40 7.04
C ILE A 100 1.72 10.59 8.25
N PHE A 101 2.12 9.34 8.03
CA PHE A 101 2.69 8.45 9.05
C PHE A 101 4.14 8.16 8.71
N LYS A 102 5.02 8.22 9.71
CA LYS A 102 6.45 7.94 9.52
C LYS A 102 6.97 6.97 10.58
N ASP A 103 7.76 6.01 10.12
CA ASP A 103 8.62 5.16 10.95
C ASP A 103 7.88 4.22 11.92
N PHE A 104 6.65 3.87 11.56
CA PHE A 104 5.90 2.80 12.22
C PHE A 104 6.27 1.44 11.64
N VAL A 105 6.02 0.38 12.40
CA VAL A 105 6.10 -0.98 11.86
C VAL A 105 4.84 -1.30 11.06
N GLN A 106 3.68 -0.95 11.59
CA GLN A 106 2.38 -1.17 10.97
C GLN A 106 1.53 0.10 11.03
N VAL A 107 0.93 0.45 9.89
CA VAL A 107 -0.02 1.56 9.79
C VAL A 107 -1.28 1.05 9.12
N ASP A 108 -2.39 1.07 9.84
CA ASP A 108 -3.71 0.82 9.28
C ASP A 108 -4.49 2.15 9.21
N VAL A 109 -5.07 2.46 8.07
CA VAL A 109 -5.80 3.70 7.78
C VAL A 109 -7.13 3.32 7.15
N HIS A 110 -8.23 3.82 7.70
CA HIS A 110 -9.58 3.61 7.19
C HIS A 110 -10.31 4.94 7.10
N LEU A 111 -10.29 5.54 5.93
CA LEU A 111 -10.99 6.79 5.62
C LEU A 111 -12.21 6.51 4.75
N GLY A 112 -13.18 7.42 4.79
CA GLY A 112 -14.41 7.30 4.01
C GLY A 112 -14.78 8.63 3.35
N GLY A 113 -16.05 8.75 2.95
CA GLY A 113 -16.58 9.97 2.34
C GLY A 113 -16.27 10.07 0.85
N THR A 114 -16.58 11.23 0.28
CA THR A 114 -16.51 11.48 -1.18
C THR A 114 -15.50 12.57 -1.56
N GLY A 115 -14.77 13.10 -0.57
CA GLY A 115 -13.69 14.05 -0.81
C GLY A 115 -12.38 13.32 -1.08
N SER A 116 -11.42 14.03 -1.67
CA SER A 116 -10.07 13.52 -1.85
C SER A 116 -9.31 13.43 -0.52
N SER A 117 -8.65 12.29 -0.31
CA SER A 117 -7.75 11.99 0.78
C SER A 117 -6.31 11.98 0.27
N THR A 118 -5.37 12.33 1.14
CA THR A 118 -3.94 12.13 0.87
C THR A 118 -3.35 11.33 2.01
N VAL A 119 -2.90 10.11 1.75
CA VAL A 119 -2.33 9.21 2.77
C VAL A 119 -0.89 8.89 2.41
N GLU A 120 0.05 9.35 3.23
CA GLU A 120 1.45 9.00 3.12
C GLU A 120 1.85 8.08 4.29
N VAL A 121 2.31 6.87 3.99
CA VAL A 121 2.86 5.93 4.97
C VAL A 121 4.31 5.67 4.62
N LEU A 122 5.21 6.32 5.35
CA LEU A 122 6.62 6.33 5.05
C LEU A 122 7.41 5.44 6.02
N ASN A 123 8.30 4.62 5.47
CA ASN A 123 9.19 3.71 6.19
C ASN A 123 8.44 2.74 7.10
N ALA A 124 7.39 2.12 6.56
CA ALA A 124 6.62 1.11 7.25
C ALA A 124 6.85 -0.30 6.71
N LYS A 125 6.66 -1.30 7.56
CA LYS A 125 6.83 -2.72 7.22
C LYS A 125 5.58 -3.33 6.62
N ARG A 126 4.40 -2.91 7.09
CA ARG A 126 3.09 -3.43 6.68
C ARG A 126 1.97 -2.43 6.95
N GLY A 127 0.79 -2.69 6.41
CA GLY A 127 -0.37 -1.86 6.67
C GLY A 127 -1.61 -2.23 5.87
N ASN A 128 -2.76 -1.74 6.31
CA ASN A 128 -4.01 -1.78 5.55
C ASN A 128 -4.52 -0.36 5.35
N ILE A 129 -4.63 0.10 4.12
CA ILE A 129 -5.06 1.45 3.78
C ILE A 129 -6.34 1.34 2.98
N SER A 130 -7.41 1.97 3.45
CA SER A 130 -8.64 2.16 2.68
C SER A 130 -9.05 3.63 2.67
N THR A 131 -9.45 4.15 1.50
CA THR A 131 -9.96 5.52 1.33
C THR A 131 -11.40 5.52 0.77
N GLY A 132 -11.86 6.68 0.28
CA GLY A 132 -13.27 6.96 0.03
C GLY A 132 -13.65 6.83 -1.44
N ALA A 133 -14.57 7.67 -1.90
CA ALA A 133 -15.00 7.76 -3.30
C ALA A 133 -14.49 9.05 -4.00
N GLY A 134 -13.48 9.71 -3.43
CA GLY A 134 -12.85 10.89 -4.02
C GLY A 134 -11.57 10.53 -4.75
N ASN A 135 -11.01 11.46 -5.52
CA ASN A 135 -9.70 11.24 -6.16
C ASN A 135 -8.60 11.22 -5.09
N ASP A 136 -8.23 10.05 -4.62
CA ASP A 136 -7.36 9.83 -3.48
C ASP A 136 -5.90 9.71 -3.92
N THR A 137 -4.97 10.08 -3.05
CA THR A 137 -3.53 9.86 -3.25
C THR A 137 -2.98 9.04 -2.11
N VAL A 138 -2.43 7.87 -2.40
CA VAL A 138 -1.80 6.98 -1.43
C VAL A 138 -0.34 6.78 -1.80
N THR A 139 0.58 7.17 -0.92
CA THR A 139 2.01 6.91 -1.07
C THR A 139 2.50 6.03 0.07
N VAL A 140 3.14 4.90 -0.27
CA VAL A 140 3.77 4.00 0.69
C VAL A 140 5.27 3.91 0.40
N SER A 141 6.11 4.11 1.40
CA SER A 141 7.51 3.67 1.34
C SER A 141 7.77 2.48 2.27
N VAL A 142 8.30 1.41 1.69
CA VAL A 142 8.42 0.12 2.37
C VAL A 142 9.81 -0.07 2.97
N VAL A 143 9.87 -0.55 4.21
CA VAL A 143 11.13 -0.99 4.83
C VAL A 143 10.89 -2.19 5.73
N SER A 144 11.82 -3.12 5.74
CA SER A 144 11.74 -4.30 6.58
C SER A 144 13.05 -4.56 7.31
N ASN A 145 12.95 -4.93 8.58
CA ASN A 145 14.09 -5.40 9.35
C ASN A 145 14.35 -6.91 9.15
N GLU A 146 13.34 -7.70 8.73
CA GLU A 146 13.45 -9.15 8.56
C GLU A 146 12.28 -9.79 7.79
N LYS A 147 12.50 -11.00 7.27
CA LYS A 147 11.53 -11.73 6.43
C LYS A 147 10.46 -12.53 7.18
N THR A 148 10.69 -12.92 8.44
CA THR A 148 9.83 -13.95 9.08
C THR A 148 8.48 -13.44 9.57
N TRP A 149 8.37 -12.13 9.80
CA TRP A 149 7.11 -11.47 10.13
C TRP A 149 6.36 -11.09 8.85
N VAL A 150 5.05 -10.83 8.97
CA VAL A 150 4.28 -10.23 7.88
C VAL A 150 4.96 -8.94 7.39
N ASN A 151 5.12 -8.89 6.07
CA ASN A 151 5.61 -7.77 5.27
C ASN A 151 4.61 -7.58 4.13
N ASN A 152 3.45 -6.98 4.44
CA ASN A 152 2.37 -6.86 3.46
C ASN A 152 1.66 -5.52 3.55
N PHE A 153 1.34 -4.94 2.40
CA PHE A 153 0.39 -3.83 2.32
C PHE A 153 -0.88 -4.26 1.57
N ASN A 154 -2.03 -3.86 2.09
CA ASN A 154 -3.30 -3.91 1.37
C ASN A 154 -3.79 -2.47 1.17
N ILE A 155 -4.06 -2.07 -0.06
CA ILE A 155 -4.48 -0.71 -0.43
C ILE A 155 -5.78 -0.82 -1.22
N ASP A 156 -6.80 -0.09 -0.78
CA ASP A 156 -8.15 -0.04 -1.38
C ASP A 156 -8.58 1.44 -1.49
N THR A 157 -8.62 2.00 -2.69
CA THR A 157 -8.92 3.44 -2.86
C THR A 157 -10.35 3.75 -3.26
N GLY A 158 -11.18 2.73 -3.50
CA GLY A 158 -12.61 2.89 -3.70
C GLY A 158 -12.98 3.42 -5.09
N ALA A 159 -13.44 4.66 -5.19
CA ALA A 159 -13.82 5.23 -6.49
C ALA A 159 -13.24 6.63 -6.62
N GLY A 160 -13.10 7.12 -7.85
CA GLY A 160 -12.35 8.34 -8.11
C GLY A 160 -11.18 8.03 -9.02
N ASN A 161 -10.53 9.07 -9.55
CA ASN A 161 -9.28 8.88 -10.27
C ASN A 161 -8.14 8.94 -9.26
N ASP A 162 -7.66 7.78 -8.84
CA ASP A 162 -6.74 7.65 -7.72
C ASP A 162 -5.28 7.59 -8.17
N THR A 163 -4.38 7.91 -7.24
CA THR A 163 -2.94 7.79 -7.44
C THR A 163 -2.33 6.98 -6.32
N ILE A 164 -1.75 5.83 -6.65
CA ILE A 164 -1.12 4.91 -5.72
C ILE A 164 0.35 4.78 -6.08
N ILE A 165 1.24 5.10 -5.14
CA ILE A 165 2.69 5.03 -5.33
C ILE A 165 3.28 4.16 -4.24
N VAL A 166 4.00 3.10 -4.64
CA VAL A 166 4.82 2.30 -3.73
C VAL A 166 6.29 2.48 -4.09
N LYS A 167 7.09 2.92 -3.13
CA LYS A 167 8.51 3.25 -3.32
C LYS A 167 9.40 2.62 -2.25
N ALA A 168 10.69 2.55 -2.54
CA ALA A 168 11.67 2.13 -1.55
C ALA A 168 11.67 3.07 -0.33
N GLY A 169 11.80 2.48 0.86
CA GLY A 169 12.01 3.22 2.10
C GLY A 169 13.47 3.66 2.29
N ALA A 170 13.73 4.32 3.42
CA ALA A 170 15.08 4.66 3.84
C ALA A 170 15.69 3.55 4.72
N ALA A 171 17.01 3.41 4.66
CA ALA A 171 17.73 2.44 5.49
C ALA A 171 17.74 2.89 6.95
N PHE A 172 17.58 1.96 7.90
CA PHE A 172 17.51 2.30 9.33
C PHE A 172 18.79 2.94 9.88
N ASN A 173 19.93 2.71 9.23
CA ASN A 173 21.24 3.24 9.61
C ASN A 173 21.67 4.45 8.76
N ASP A 174 20.81 4.96 7.88
CA ASP A 174 21.08 6.17 7.12
C ASP A 174 20.80 7.41 7.97
N ALA A 175 21.86 8.00 8.51
CA ALA A 175 21.78 9.21 9.31
C ALA A 175 21.39 10.46 8.50
N SER A 176 21.41 10.39 7.16
CA SER A 176 20.97 11.48 6.27
C SER A 176 19.49 11.40 5.90
N ALA A 177 18.86 10.23 6.10
CA ALA A 177 17.44 10.06 5.85
C ALA A 177 16.60 10.65 6.99
N ALA A 178 15.67 11.53 6.64
CA ALA A 178 14.77 12.15 7.59
C ALA A 178 13.71 11.14 8.10
N GLY A 179 13.75 10.81 9.39
CA GLY A 179 12.86 9.81 9.97
C GLY A 179 13.32 8.40 9.62
N THR A 180 14.31 7.92 10.35
CA THR A 180 14.65 6.50 10.45
C THR A 180 14.96 6.15 11.90
N GLY A 181 15.31 7.16 12.72
CA GLY A 181 15.42 7.10 14.17
C GLY A 181 16.47 6.11 14.70
N GLY A 182 17.15 5.39 13.81
CA GLY A 182 17.80 4.14 14.15
C GLY A 182 16.81 3.03 14.53
N LEU A 183 17.34 1.86 14.86
CA LEU A 183 16.55 0.74 15.38
C LEU A 183 16.40 0.84 16.90
N ALA A 184 15.22 0.51 17.42
CA ALA A 184 15.03 0.35 18.86
C ALA A 184 15.96 -0.76 19.39
N ALA A 185 16.40 -0.62 20.64
CA ALA A 185 17.29 -1.59 21.28
C ALA A 185 16.75 -3.02 21.17
N ASN A 186 17.63 -3.98 20.90
CA ASN A 186 17.32 -5.39 20.66
C ASN A 186 16.43 -5.66 19.42
N THR A 187 16.18 -4.68 18.58
CA THR A 187 15.63 -4.90 17.24
C THR A 187 16.78 -5.24 16.30
N GLY A 188 16.86 -6.51 15.91
CA GLY A 188 17.75 -6.92 14.83
C GLY A 188 17.23 -6.45 13.48
N ALA A 189 18.13 -6.03 12.60
CA ALA A 189 17.86 -5.87 11.18
C ALA A 189 18.92 -6.58 10.36
N VAL A 190 18.50 -7.10 9.21
CA VAL A 190 19.40 -7.67 8.21
C VAL A 190 20.24 -6.57 7.52
N ASN A 191 21.14 -7.00 6.63
CA ASN A 191 21.92 -6.11 5.75
C ASN A 191 22.77 -5.09 6.54
N GLY A 192 23.50 -5.56 7.56
CA GLY A 192 24.38 -4.69 8.35
C GLY A 192 23.66 -3.58 9.12
N GLY A 193 22.38 -3.78 9.45
CA GLY A 193 21.57 -2.78 10.15
C GLY A 193 20.84 -1.81 9.24
N ALA A 194 21.01 -1.88 7.92
CA ALA A 194 20.27 -1.06 6.96
C ALA A 194 18.80 -1.51 6.83
N GLY A 195 18.53 -2.81 7.06
CA GLY A 195 17.27 -3.42 6.68
C GLY A 195 17.16 -3.65 5.17
N ILE A 196 15.97 -4.02 4.73
CA ILE A 196 15.57 -4.21 3.34
C ILE A 196 14.65 -3.05 2.96
N THR A 197 15.11 -2.20 2.05
CA THR A 197 14.41 -0.97 1.65
C THR A 197 13.76 -1.09 0.27
N ASP A 198 14.19 -2.04 -0.55
CA ASP A 198 13.75 -2.19 -1.94
C ASP A 198 12.38 -2.88 -2.07
N GLY A 199 11.84 -3.42 -0.98
CA GLY A 199 10.57 -4.14 -0.98
C GLY A 199 10.68 -5.64 -1.28
N SER A 200 11.87 -6.21 -1.41
CA SER A 200 12.05 -7.64 -1.78
C SER A 200 11.53 -8.65 -0.76
N PHE A 201 11.14 -8.22 0.44
CA PHE A 201 10.41 -9.03 1.42
C PHE A 201 8.91 -8.72 1.48
N THR A 202 8.48 -7.65 0.81
CA THR A 202 7.14 -7.09 0.93
C THR A 202 6.26 -7.56 -0.21
N SER A 203 5.06 -8.02 0.13
CA SER A 203 3.98 -8.21 -0.85
C SER A 203 3.00 -7.06 -0.79
N VAL A 204 2.38 -6.72 -1.93
CA VAL A 204 1.41 -5.62 -1.99
C VAL A 204 0.16 -6.10 -2.71
N LYS A 205 -1.01 -5.84 -2.14
CA LYS A 205 -2.31 -5.96 -2.80
C LYS A 205 -2.89 -4.56 -3.00
N ILE A 206 -3.32 -4.27 -4.22
CA ILE A 206 -3.97 -3.01 -4.61
C ILE A 206 -5.31 -3.32 -5.27
N ASP A 207 -6.33 -2.58 -4.85
CA ASP A 207 -7.64 -2.46 -5.48
C ASP A 207 -7.93 -0.96 -5.62
N ALA A 208 -7.78 -0.41 -6.82
CA ALA A 208 -8.02 1.03 -7.05
C ALA A 208 -9.50 1.35 -7.29
N GLY A 209 -10.24 0.34 -7.77
CA GLY A 209 -11.69 0.32 -7.77
C GLY A 209 -12.29 0.93 -9.03
N ALA A 210 -12.92 2.11 -8.97
CA ALA A 210 -13.58 2.70 -10.14
C ALA A 210 -13.09 4.11 -10.45
N GLY A 211 -12.60 4.33 -11.66
CA GLY A 211 -12.09 5.60 -12.14
C GLY A 211 -10.91 5.34 -13.08
N ASN A 212 -10.21 6.39 -13.46
CA ASN A 212 -8.98 6.25 -14.23
C ASN A 212 -7.79 6.37 -13.29
N ASP A 213 -7.23 5.25 -12.88
CA ASP A 213 -6.26 5.20 -11.79
C ASP A 213 -4.82 5.18 -12.27
N SER A 214 -3.92 5.72 -11.44
CA SER A 214 -2.48 5.67 -11.67
C SER A 214 -1.78 4.90 -10.55
N ILE A 215 -1.15 3.79 -10.91
CA ILE A 215 -0.48 2.89 -9.96
C ILE A 215 0.99 2.77 -10.36
N ASP A 216 1.90 3.31 -9.54
CA ASP A 216 3.33 3.31 -9.77
C ASP A 216 4.07 2.44 -8.74
N LEU A 217 4.57 1.29 -9.19
CA LEU A 217 5.43 0.37 -8.43
C LEU A 217 6.87 0.34 -8.96
N SER A 218 7.23 1.23 -9.90
CA SER A 218 8.51 1.21 -10.62
C SER A 218 9.75 1.40 -9.74
N ARG A 219 9.55 1.90 -8.52
CA ARG A 219 10.61 2.24 -7.55
C ARG A 219 10.78 1.21 -6.44
N VAL A 220 10.25 0.00 -6.64
CA VAL A 220 10.40 -1.15 -5.74
C VAL A 220 10.62 -2.45 -6.52
N ASN A 221 11.21 -3.41 -5.82
CA ASN A 221 11.42 -4.78 -6.27
C ASN A 221 10.65 -5.70 -5.32
N LEU A 222 9.31 -5.70 -5.41
CA LEU A 222 8.46 -6.37 -4.44
C LEU A 222 8.68 -7.89 -4.44
N ALA A 223 8.40 -8.56 -3.33
CA ALA A 223 8.37 -10.02 -3.32
C ALA A 223 7.27 -10.54 -4.26
N SER A 224 6.11 -9.88 -4.23
CA SER A 224 5.05 -10.04 -5.21
C SER A 224 4.06 -8.87 -5.15
N SER A 225 3.30 -8.64 -6.22
CA SER A 225 2.12 -7.78 -6.16
C SER A 225 0.88 -8.42 -6.78
N LEU A 226 -0.29 -8.05 -6.26
CA LEU A 226 -1.59 -8.34 -6.85
C LEU A 226 -2.32 -7.01 -7.05
N VAL A 227 -2.45 -6.59 -8.30
CA VAL A 227 -2.94 -5.25 -8.65
C VAL A 227 -4.23 -5.38 -9.45
N THR A 228 -5.30 -4.78 -8.96
CA THR A 228 -6.55 -4.57 -9.68
C THR A 228 -6.71 -3.06 -9.86
N GLY A 229 -6.64 -2.57 -11.10
CA GLY A 229 -6.99 -1.18 -11.40
C GLY A 229 -8.49 -1.00 -11.22
N GLY A 230 -9.26 -1.82 -11.94
CA GLY A 230 -10.69 -1.94 -11.78
C GLY A 230 -11.39 -1.31 -12.98
N LYS A 231 -12.51 -0.62 -12.76
CA LYS A 231 -13.27 -0.03 -13.86
C LYS A 231 -12.69 1.30 -14.28
N GLY A 232 -12.38 1.43 -15.55
CA GLY A 232 -12.01 2.71 -16.17
C GLY A 232 -10.83 2.54 -17.09
N ILE A 233 -9.91 3.50 -17.08
CA ILE A 233 -8.68 3.46 -17.87
C ILE A 233 -7.52 3.62 -16.90
N ASP A 234 -6.89 2.50 -16.57
CA ASP A 234 -5.86 2.45 -15.56
C ASP A 234 -4.45 2.43 -16.16
N HIS A 235 -3.56 3.14 -15.50
CA HIS A 235 -2.15 3.20 -15.85
C HIS A 235 -1.33 2.56 -14.74
N ILE A 236 -0.78 1.39 -15.03
CA ILE A 236 -0.04 0.59 -14.07
C ILE A 236 1.42 0.50 -14.50
N ILE A 237 2.34 0.72 -13.57
CA ILE A 237 3.77 0.45 -13.76
C ILE A 237 4.18 -0.64 -12.78
N ALA A 238 4.63 -1.77 -13.33
CA ALA A 238 5.07 -2.95 -12.59
C ALA A 238 6.26 -2.65 -11.67
N SER A 239 6.39 -3.48 -10.64
CA SER A 239 7.59 -3.52 -9.81
C SER A 239 8.69 -4.36 -10.48
N GLY A 240 9.86 -4.45 -9.86
CA GLY A 240 10.89 -5.42 -10.29
C GLY A 240 10.58 -6.88 -9.91
N GLY A 241 9.52 -7.09 -9.11
CA GLY A 241 9.13 -8.34 -8.50
C GLY A 241 8.26 -9.25 -9.38
N ALA A 242 7.62 -10.24 -8.75
CA ALA A 242 6.64 -11.09 -9.41
C ALA A 242 5.23 -10.51 -9.28
N ASP A 243 4.74 -9.90 -10.35
CA ASP A 243 3.49 -9.14 -10.33
C ASP A 243 2.34 -9.88 -10.99
N THR A 244 1.14 -9.72 -10.44
CA THR A 244 -0.11 -10.24 -11.02
C THR A 244 -1.09 -9.10 -11.20
N PHE A 245 -1.46 -8.81 -12.45
CA PHE A 245 -2.42 -7.77 -12.80
C PHE A 245 -3.77 -8.41 -13.11
N VAL A 246 -4.81 -7.98 -12.40
CA VAL A 246 -6.15 -8.55 -12.45
C VAL A 246 -7.05 -7.69 -13.31
N PHE A 247 -7.75 -8.31 -14.26
CA PHE A 247 -8.80 -7.69 -15.04
C PHE A 247 -10.03 -8.58 -14.99
N ASN A 248 -11.16 -8.03 -14.54
CA ASN A 248 -12.43 -8.73 -14.64
C ASN A 248 -13.09 -8.37 -15.97
N LEU A 249 -13.77 -9.35 -16.57
CA LEU A 249 -14.57 -9.11 -17.77
C LEU A 249 -15.59 -7.99 -17.50
N GLY A 250 -15.60 -6.94 -18.33
CA GLY A 250 -16.45 -5.77 -18.14
C GLY A 250 -15.78 -4.55 -17.51
N ASP A 251 -14.55 -4.67 -17.01
CA ASP A 251 -13.83 -3.55 -16.40
C ASP A 251 -13.10 -2.67 -17.44
N MET A 252 -12.61 -3.29 -18.52
CA MET A 252 -11.76 -2.65 -19.52
C MET A 252 -12.53 -1.84 -20.56
N ALA A 253 -11.87 -0.84 -21.15
CA ALA A 253 -12.42 -0.08 -22.26
C ALA A 253 -12.33 -0.84 -23.61
N LYS A 254 -13.22 -0.50 -24.55
CA LYS A 254 -13.24 -1.04 -25.93
C LYS A 254 -12.42 -0.21 -26.94
N SER A 255 -11.83 0.88 -26.47
CA SER A 255 -11.03 1.83 -27.25
C SER A 255 -9.53 1.54 -27.16
N SER A 256 -8.72 2.28 -27.93
CA SER A 256 -7.26 2.27 -27.78
C SER A 256 -6.78 3.04 -26.55
N ALA A 257 -7.57 3.99 -26.04
CA ALA A 257 -7.45 4.49 -24.68
C ALA A 257 -8.12 3.45 -23.78
N THR A 258 -7.31 2.66 -23.08
CA THR A 258 -7.69 1.51 -22.25
C THR A 258 -6.56 1.24 -21.26
N ASP A 259 -6.76 0.27 -20.38
CA ASP A 259 -5.78 -0.11 -19.38
C ASP A 259 -4.41 -0.41 -19.99
N SER A 260 -3.37 0.05 -19.29
CA SER A 260 -1.99 -0.10 -19.74
C SER A 260 -1.08 -0.53 -18.61
N ILE A 261 -0.17 -1.46 -18.92
CA ILE A 261 0.86 -1.93 -18.01
C ILE A 261 2.22 -1.66 -18.63
N GLN A 262 3.07 -0.96 -17.89
CA GLN A 262 4.49 -0.76 -18.22
C GLN A 262 5.37 -1.60 -17.29
N GLY A 263 6.55 -2.00 -17.77
CA GLY A 263 7.52 -2.75 -16.96
C GLY A 263 7.22 -4.24 -16.78
N PHE A 264 6.18 -4.77 -17.44
CA PHE A 264 5.79 -6.17 -17.34
C PHE A 264 6.93 -7.13 -17.76
N ASN A 265 7.27 -8.08 -16.91
CA ASN A 265 8.26 -9.11 -17.17
C ASN A 265 7.57 -10.42 -17.57
N ALA A 266 7.53 -10.72 -18.87
CA ALA A 266 6.85 -11.92 -19.40
C ALA A 266 7.32 -13.27 -18.84
N SER A 267 8.52 -13.34 -18.22
CA SER A 267 9.02 -14.56 -17.58
C SER A 267 8.55 -14.75 -16.14
N MET A 268 8.06 -13.68 -15.50
CA MET A 268 7.76 -13.63 -14.07
C MET A 268 6.31 -13.25 -13.80
N ASP A 269 5.83 -12.21 -14.47
CA ASP A 269 4.53 -11.59 -14.22
C ASP A 269 3.39 -12.38 -14.85
N LYS A 270 2.18 -12.09 -14.36
CA LYS A 270 0.94 -12.70 -14.82
C LYS A 270 -0.15 -11.66 -15.07
N LEU A 271 -0.94 -11.90 -16.11
CA LEU A 271 -2.26 -11.32 -16.30
C LEU A 271 -3.30 -12.33 -15.84
N LYS A 272 -4.06 -11.96 -14.82
CA LYS A 272 -5.21 -12.73 -14.34
C LYS A 272 -6.48 -12.18 -14.98
N LEU A 273 -7.00 -12.88 -15.99
CA LEU A 273 -8.15 -12.45 -16.78
C LEU A 273 -9.41 -13.20 -16.31
N VAL A 274 -10.05 -12.65 -15.28
CA VAL A 274 -11.11 -13.31 -14.52
C VAL A 274 -12.38 -13.47 -15.37
N GLY A 275 -12.96 -14.67 -15.34
CA GLY A 275 -14.17 -14.98 -16.10
C GLY A 275 -13.92 -15.26 -17.59
N THR A 276 -12.66 -15.51 -17.97
CA THR A 276 -12.28 -15.79 -19.36
C THR A 276 -11.37 -17.02 -19.47
N THR A 277 -11.17 -17.53 -20.68
CA THR A 277 -10.10 -18.45 -21.03
C THR A 277 -9.15 -17.78 -22.02
N ILE A 278 -7.93 -18.29 -22.17
CA ILE A 278 -6.94 -17.70 -23.09
C ILE A 278 -7.47 -17.60 -24.54
N ASP A 279 -8.27 -18.59 -24.98
CA ASP A 279 -8.87 -18.61 -26.33
C ASP A 279 -9.89 -17.49 -26.56
N ASN A 280 -10.34 -16.82 -25.50
CA ASN A 280 -11.20 -15.64 -25.62
C ASN A 280 -10.43 -14.39 -26.07
N TRP A 281 -9.11 -14.40 -26.05
CA TRP A 281 -8.28 -13.21 -26.29
C TRP A 281 -7.52 -13.30 -27.61
N ALA A 282 -7.71 -12.28 -28.46
CA ALA A 282 -6.83 -12.04 -29.59
C ALA A 282 -5.60 -11.24 -29.12
N VAL A 283 -4.41 -11.77 -29.40
CA VAL A 283 -3.13 -11.12 -29.08
C VAL A 283 -2.56 -10.51 -30.37
N ARG A 284 -2.36 -9.19 -30.37
CA ARG A 284 -1.73 -8.46 -31.48
C ARG A 284 -0.47 -7.76 -30.98
N ILE A 285 0.59 -7.80 -31.78
CA ILE A 285 1.79 -6.98 -31.56
C ILE A 285 1.67 -5.71 -32.39
N ASP A 286 1.92 -4.56 -31.77
CA ASP A 286 1.92 -3.23 -32.39
C ASP A 286 3.20 -2.52 -31.96
N ASP A 287 4.16 -2.38 -32.87
CA ASP A 287 5.54 -2.00 -32.57
C ASP A 287 6.17 -2.80 -31.42
N SER A 288 6.37 -2.19 -30.26
CA SER A 288 6.93 -2.81 -29.05
C SER A 288 5.87 -3.37 -28.10
N ASP A 289 4.59 -3.12 -28.36
CA ASP A 289 3.52 -3.35 -27.39
C ASP A 289 2.72 -4.61 -27.75
N THR A 290 2.20 -5.28 -26.72
CA THR A 290 1.18 -6.32 -26.88
C THR A 290 -0.18 -5.73 -26.58
N ILE A 291 -1.13 -5.92 -27.50
CA ILE A 291 -2.52 -5.54 -27.34
C ILE A 291 -3.36 -6.80 -27.26
N LEU A 292 -3.94 -7.04 -26.09
CA LEU A 292 -4.94 -8.08 -25.89
C LEU A 292 -6.31 -7.50 -26.21
N THR A 293 -7.13 -8.25 -26.94
CA THR A 293 -8.51 -7.86 -27.25
C THR A 293 -9.45 -9.02 -27.03
N TYR A 294 -10.46 -8.83 -26.17
CA TYR A 294 -11.49 -9.83 -25.93
C TYR A 294 -12.32 -10.06 -27.21
N ASN A 295 -12.32 -11.29 -27.73
CA ASN A 295 -12.81 -11.63 -29.06
C ASN A 295 -14.02 -12.58 -29.05
N VAL A 296 -14.72 -12.70 -27.92
CA VAL A 296 -15.99 -13.43 -27.87
C VAL A 296 -17.13 -12.49 -28.26
N THR A 297 -18.08 -12.99 -29.04
CA THR A 297 -19.28 -12.21 -29.39
C THR A 297 -20.15 -11.99 -28.16
N GLY A 298 -20.58 -10.75 -27.93
CA GLY A 298 -21.40 -10.38 -26.79
C GLY A 298 -21.16 -8.94 -26.39
N GLU A 299 -21.65 -8.58 -25.21
CA GLU A 299 -21.54 -7.23 -24.66
C GLU A 299 -20.08 -6.77 -24.52
N HIS A 300 -19.19 -7.64 -24.08
CA HIS A 300 -17.79 -7.32 -23.79
C HIS A 300 -16.84 -7.42 -25.00
N LYS A 301 -17.36 -7.73 -26.20
CA LYS A 301 -16.53 -7.83 -27.40
C LYS A 301 -15.72 -6.55 -27.62
N GLY A 302 -14.42 -6.71 -27.77
CA GLY A 302 -13.50 -5.63 -28.11
C GLY A 302 -12.89 -4.91 -26.92
N GLU A 303 -13.11 -5.36 -25.68
CA GLU A 303 -12.37 -4.89 -24.49
C GLU A 303 -10.87 -5.14 -24.63
N LYS A 304 -10.02 -4.22 -24.16
CA LYS A 304 -8.59 -4.23 -24.46
C LYS A 304 -7.71 -3.98 -23.25
N ILE A 305 -6.52 -4.58 -23.29
CA ILE A 305 -5.41 -4.28 -22.38
C ILE A 305 -4.17 -4.04 -23.25
N VAL A 306 -3.37 -3.04 -22.89
CA VAL A 306 -2.06 -2.78 -23.49
C VAL A 306 -0.97 -3.19 -22.51
N VAL A 307 -0.10 -4.12 -22.93
CA VAL A 307 1.15 -4.40 -22.23
C VAL A 307 2.27 -3.74 -23.02
N ALA A 308 2.73 -2.60 -22.51
CA ALA A 308 3.65 -1.72 -23.20
C ALA A 308 5.09 -2.23 -23.13
N GLY A 309 5.79 -2.17 -24.26
CA GLY A 309 7.21 -2.54 -24.37
C GLY A 309 7.50 -4.04 -24.29
N VAL A 310 6.49 -4.91 -24.38
CA VAL A 310 6.62 -6.36 -24.24
C VAL A 310 5.90 -7.08 -25.36
N HIS A 311 6.53 -8.10 -25.93
CA HIS A 311 5.91 -9.05 -26.85
C HIS A 311 5.54 -10.33 -26.11
N LEU A 312 4.27 -10.51 -25.76
CA LEU A 312 3.80 -11.73 -25.11
C LEU A 312 3.71 -12.86 -26.15
N THR A 313 4.33 -13.99 -25.81
CA THR A 313 4.29 -15.21 -26.63
C THR A 313 3.90 -16.40 -25.75
N GLY A 314 3.32 -17.43 -26.36
CA GLY A 314 2.80 -18.58 -25.62
C GLY A 314 1.67 -18.18 -24.67
N SER A 315 1.55 -18.89 -23.55
CA SER A 315 0.47 -18.74 -22.58
C SER A 315 0.95 -18.54 -21.14
N ASP A 316 2.25 -18.54 -20.88
CA ASP A 316 2.78 -18.52 -19.50
C ASP A 316 2.42 -17.23 -18.77
N TRP A 317 2.24 -16.13 -19.48
CA TRP A 317 1.79 -14.84 -18.95
C TRP A 317 0.32 -14.86 -18.49
N PHE A 318 -0.50 -15.83 -18.91
CA PHE A 318 -1.94 -15.86 -18.63
C PHE A 318 -2.27 -16.72 -17.39
N THR A 319 -3.25 -16.28 -16.61
CA THR A 319 -3.96 -17.08 -15.62
C THR A 319 -5.44 -16.65 -15.54
N ALA A 320 -6.32 -17.51 -15.01
CA ALA A 320 -7.76 -17.27 -14.86
C ALA A 320 -8.20 -17.48 -13.41
#